data_AF-A0A7W2MJQ6-F1
#
_entry.id   AF-A0A7W2MJQ6-F1
#
_cell.length_a   1.000
_cell.length_b   1.000
_cell.length_c   1.000
_cell.angle_alpha   90.00
_cell.angle_beta   90.00
_cell.angle_gamma   90.00
#
_symmetry.space_group_name_H-M   'P 1'
#
loop_
_entity.id
_entity.type
_entity.pdbx_description
1 polymer ?
#
loop_
_entity_poly.entity_id
_entity_poly.type
_entity_poly.pdbx_seq_one_letter_code
_entity_poly.pdbx_strand_id
1 'polypeptide(L)'
;MNNLEFELLNGYLEQLSFKTQNTINELQLVKRHIDGFKSQITKRDISEQTRASIPEQILSIEQTQTRDKQPSDLIRIKEVMSMTGLSRSSIYTQKNKGEFPRPIHLTSHSIAWVRSEVEQWILDKINNR
;
A
#
# COMPACT_ATOMS: atom_id res chain seq x y z
N MET A 1 3.99 38.12 19.20
CA MET A 1 2.72 37.44 18.89
C MET A 1 1.61 38.29 19.46
N ASN A 2 0.66 38.72 18.64
CA ASN A 2 -0.45 39.52 19.12
C ASN A 2 -1.53 38.62 19.77
N ASN A 3 -2.39 39.18 20.63
CA ASN A 3 -3.38 38.39 21.37
C ASN A 3 -4.36 37.63 20.44
N LEU A 4 -4.70 38.25 19.30
CA LEU A 4 -5.60 37.68 18.30
C LEU A 4 -4.98 36.47 17.56
N GLU A 5 -3.71 36.55 17.22
CA GLU A 5 -2.94 35.49 16.56
C GLU A 5 -2.75 34.29 17.50
N PHE A 6 -2.56 34.55 18.80
CA PHE A 6 -2.55 33.50 19.83
C PHE A 6 -3.91 32.80 19.93
N GLU A 7 -5.00 33.56 19.97
CA GLU A 7 -6.36 33.02 20.05
C GLU A 7 -6.74 32.20 18.81
N LEU A 8 -6.38 32.68 17.61
CA LEU A 8 -6.57 31.96 16.35
C LEU A 8 -5.75 30.67 16.27
N LEU A 9 -4.48 30.73 16.68
CA LEU A 9 -3.62 29.54 16.72
C LEU A 9 -4.17 28.50 17.70
N ASN A 10 -4.58 28.94 18.89
CA ASN A 10 -5.17 28.05 19.89
C ASN A 10 -6.46 27.39 19.38
N GLY A 11 -7.34 28.16 18.74
CA GLY A 11 -8.56 27.62 18.12
C GLY A 11 -8.28 26.61 17.00
N TYR A 12 -7.26 26.86 16.16
CA TYR A 12 -6.84 25.92 15.13
C TYR A 12 -6.31 24.60 15.73
N LEU A 13 -5.48 24.70 16.78
CA LEU A 13 -4.92 23.54 17.47
C LEU A 13 -6.02 22.70 18.14
N GLU A 14 -6.98 23.34 18.81
CA GLU A 14 -8.14 22.66 19.40
C GLU A 14 -8.95 21.92 18.33
N GLN A 15 -9.23 22.57 17.19
CA GLN A 15 -9.96 21.93 16.09
C GLN A 15 -9.20 20.73 15.52
N LEU A 16 -7.88 20.84 15.37
CA LEU A 16 -7.03 19.76 14.86
C LEU A 16 -6.97 18.58 15.84
N SER A 17 -6.84 18.87 17.13
CA SER A 17 -6.89 17.88 18.22
C SER A 17 -8.21 17.11 18.19
N PHE A 18 -9.33 17.83 18.10
CA PHE A 18 -10.66 17.22 18.02
C PHE A 18 -10.82 16.29 16.80
N LYS A 19 -10.42 16.75 15.61
CA LYS A 19 -10.47 15.94 14.38
C LYS A 19 -9.61 14.68 14.48
N THR A 20 -8.43 14.80 15.08
CA THR A 20 -7.50 13.69 15.30
C THR A 20 -8.10 12.67 16.25
N GLN A 21 -8.64 13.11 17.39
CA GLN A 21 -9.28 12.23 18.36
C GLN A 21 -10.50 11.51 17.78
N ASN A 22 -11.31 12.21 16.99
CA ASN A 22 -12.45 11.59 16.32
C ASN A 22 -11.99 10.47 15.38
N THR A 23 -10.93 10.72 14.61
CA THR A 23 -10.36 9.71 13.70
C THR A 23 -9.84 8.49 14.47
N ILE A 24 -9.19 8.69 15.61
CA ILE A 24 -8.74 7.61 16.49
C ILE A 24 -9.92 6.75 16.94
N ASN A 25 -11.02 7.39 17.35
CA ASN A 25 -12.21 6.68 17.83
C ASN A 25 -12.82 5.80 16.73
N GLU A 26 -12.93 6.32 15.49
CA GLU A 26 -13.42 5.56 14.34
C GLU A 26 -12.53 4.35 14.04
N LEU A 27 -11.21 4.53 14.03
CA LEU A 27 -10.27 3.43 13.81
C LEU A 27 -10.36 2.36 14.90
N GLN A 28 -10.53 2.76 16.15
CA GLN A 28 -10.72 1.83 17.28
C GLN A 28 -12.04 1.06 17.15
N LEU A 29 -13.11 1.67 16.65
CA LEU A 29 -14.37 1.01 16.38
C LEU A 29 -14.23 -0.05 15.29
N VAL A 30 -13.59 0.30 14.17
CA VAL A 30 -13.33 -0.63 13.07
C VAL A 30 -12.49 -1.81 13.54
N LYS A 31 -11.44 -1.57 14.35
CA LYS A 31 -10.63 -2.64 14.94
C LYS A 31 -11.47 -3.60 15.78
N ARG A 32 -12.37 -3.09 16.62
CA ARG A 32 -13.28 -3.93 17.42
C ARG A 32 -14.18 -4.81 16.56
N HIS A 33 -14.70 -4.27 15.45
CA HIS A 33 -15.50 -5.07 14.51
C HIS A 33 -14.68 -6.20 13.89
N ILE A 34 -13.45 -5.91 13.43
CA ILE A 34 -12.54 -6.92 12.89
C ILE A 34 -12.28 -8.03 13.92
N ASP A 35 -11.96 -7.66 15.16
CA ASP A 35 -11.69 -8.62 16.23
C ASP A 35 -12.95 -9.48 16.54
N GLY A 36 -14.14 -8.86 16.53
CA GLY A 36 -15.41 -9.56 16.66
C GLY A 36 -15.69 -10.55 15.54
N PHE A 37 -15.39 -10.20 14.29
CA PHE A 37 -15.53 -11.12 13.15
C PHE A 37 -14.52 -12.27 13.21
N LYS A 38 -13.26 -12.00 13.56
CA LYS A 38 -12.25 -13.05 13.74
C LYS A 38 -12.70 -14.09 14.78
N SER A 39 -13.24 -13.64 15.91
CA SER A 39 -13.77 -14.54 16.95
C SER A 39 -14.92 -15.42 16.44
N GLN A 40 -15.75 -14.91 15.53
CA GLN A 40 -16.84 -15.68 14.91
C GLN A 40 -16.32 -16.73 13.93
N ILE A 41 -15.28 -16.41 13.16
CA ILE A 41 -14.64 -17.33 12.22
C ILE A 41 -14.00 -18.49 13.00
N THR A 42 -13.33 -18.22 14.12
CA THR A 42 -12.74 -19.27 14.98
C THR A 42 -13.80 -20.24 15.54
N LYS A 43 -15.05 -19.79 15.71
CA LYS A 43 -16.15 -20.62 16.23
C LYS A 43 -16.86 -21.46 15.18
N ARG A 44 -16.68 -21.21 13.87
CA ARG A 44 -17.51 -21.81 12.80
C ARG A 44 -16.83 -22.84 11.90
N ASP A 45 -15.52 -23.02 11.93
CA ASP A 45 -14.86 -24.01 11.07
C ASP A 45 -13.66 -24.64 11.77
N ILE A 46 -13.81 -25.85 12.33
CA ILE A 46 -12.90 -27.00 12.16
C ILE A 46 -13.72 -28.28 12.46
N SER A 47 -14.48 -28.80 11.49
CA SER A 47 -14.78 -30.23 11.49
C SER A 47 -13.46 -31.00 11.42
N GLU A 48 -13.27 -31.95 12.32
CA GLU A 48 -12.00 -32.52 12.80
C GLU A 48 -11.02 -33.13 11.78
N GLN A 49 -11.28 -33.07 10.47
CA GLN A 49 -10.43 -33.70 9.46
C GLN A 49 -9.18 -32.91 9.08
N THR A 50 -9.09 -31.61 9.39
CA THR A 50 -7.98 -30.75 8.93
C THR A 50 -6.81 -30.65 9.93
N ARG A 51 -6.92 -31.24 11.13
CA ARG A 51 -5.89 -31.10 12.17
C ARG A 51 -4.58 -31.84 11.91
N ALA A 52 -4.56 -32.85 11.03
CA ALA A 52 -3.35 -33.65 10.76
C ALA A 52 -2.47 -33.12 9.62
N SER A 53 -2.73 -31.93 9.06
CA SER A 53 -1.89 -31.33 8.02
C SER A 53 -1.68 -29.84 8.24
N ILE A 54 -1.38 -29.44 9.47
CA ILE A 54 -0.76 -28.14 9.73
C ILE A 54 0.76 -28.38 9.79
N PRO A 55 1.54 -28.08 8.74
CA PRO A 55 2.97 -27.95 8.89
C PRO A 55 3.28 -26.77 9.81
N GLU A 56 4.36 -26.90 10.55
CA GLU A 56 5.03 -25.95 11.45
C GLU A 56 5.28 -24.54 10.86
N GLN A 57 4.94 -24.32 9.59
CA GLN A 57 5.07 -23.09 8.82
C GLN A 57 4.15 -21.94 9.27
N ILE A 58 3.13 -22.21 10.09
CA ILE A 58 2.26 -21.15 10.65
C ILE A 58 3.03 -20.25 11.65
N LEU A 59 4.13 -20.74 12.26
CA LEU A 59 4.92 -19.94 13.20
C LEU A 59 5.87 -18.92 12.54
N SER A 60 5.86 -18.79 11.21
CA SER A 60 6.70 -17.83 10.47
C SER A 60 5.90 -16.72 9.75
N ILE A 61 4.59 -16.61 10.01
CA ILE A 61 3.71 -15.58 9.41
C ILE A 61 3.84 -14.25 10.18
N GLU A 62 5.04 -13.69 10.27
CA GLU A 62 5.19 -12.26 10.60
C GLU A 62 5.60 -11.40 9.40
N GLN A 63 5.95 -11.95 8.22
CA GLN A 63 6.51 -11.11 7.14
C GLN A 63 6.13 -11.40 5.68
N THR A 64 5.19 -12.29 5.35
CA THR A 64 4.74 -12.42 3.95
C THR A 64 3.36 -11.83 3.74
N GLN A 65 3.41 -10.57 3.33
CA GLN A 65 2.33 -9.75 2.83
C GLN A 65 1.69 -10.43 1.61
N THR A 66 0.75 -11.36 1.80
CA THR A 66 -0.19 -11.75 0.74
C THR A 66 -1.16 -10.58 0.55
N ARG A 67 -0.74 -9.55 -0.18
CA ARG A 67 -1.70 -8.64 -0.81
C ARG A 67 -2.32 -9.42 -1.95
N ASP A 68 -3.47 -10.02 -1.66
CA ASP A 68 -4.50 -10.32 -2.63
C ASP A 68 -4.57 -9.18 -3.63
N LYS A 69 -4.15 -9.49 -4.86
CA LYS A 69 -4.38 -8.85 -6.16
C LYS A 69 -5.47 -7.74 -6.11
N GLN A 70 -5.14 -6.61 -5.49
CA GLN A 70 -5.91 -5.38 -5.66
C GLN A 70 -5.71 -4.94 -7.11
N PRO A 71 -6.67 -4.22 -7.72
CA PRO A 71 -6.45 -3.63 -9.04
C PRO A 71 -5.14 -2.85 -8.96
N SER A 72 -4.13 -3.33 -9.68
CA SER A 72 -2.81 -2.73 -9.68
C SER A 72 -2.96 -1.31 -10.23
N ASP A 73 -2.69 -0.31 -9.40
CA ASP A 73 -2.69 1.08 -9.84
C ASP A 73 -1.83 1.21 -11.09
N LEU A 74 -2.45 1.58 -12.20
CA LEU A 74 -1.78 1.71 -13.49
C LEU A 74 -1.35 3.15 -13.70
N ILE A 75 -0.05 3.36 -13.84
CA ILE A 75 0.55 4.68 -14.03
C ILE A 75 0.98 4.89 -15.47
N ARG A 76 0.82 6.12 -15.97
CA ARG A 76 1.22 6.51 -17.32
C ARG A 76 2.70 6.92 -17.33
N ILE A 77 3.30 6.93 -18.53
CA ILE A 77 4.71 7.28 -18.72
C ILE A 77 5.13 8.61 -18.06
N LYS A 78 4.25 9.63 -18.04
CA LYS A 78 4.54 10.91 -17.38
C LYS A 78 4.81 10.74 -15.88
N GLU A 79 4.03 9.89 -15.23
CA GLU A 79 4.18 9.60 -13.81
C GLU A 79 5.37 8.68 -13.56
N VAL A 80 5.60 7.67 -14.40
CA VAL A 80 6.80 6.83 -14.33
C VAL A 80 8.08 7.67 -14.41
N MET A 81 8.11 8.66 -15.31
CA MET A 81 9.23 9.61 -15.42
C MET A 81 9.38 10.46 -14.15
N SER A 82 8.27 10.92 -13.57
CA SER A 82 8.29 11.69 -12.32
C SER A 82 8.81 10.87 -11.13
N MET A 83 8.48 9.58 -11.06
CA MET A 83 8.91 8.70 -9.97
C MET A 83 10.38 8.29 -10.09
N THR A 84 10.84 8.02 -11.32
CA THR A 84 12.20 7.49 -11.55
C THR A 84 13.24 8.56 -11.85
N GLY A 85 12.81 9.78 -12.20
CA GLY A 85 13.69 10.84 -12.71
C GLY A 85 14.27 10.56 -14.10
N LEU A 86 13.89 9.45 -14.74
CA LEU A 86 14.41 9.04 -16.04
C LEU A 86 13.65 9.70 -17.18
N SER A 87 14.37 10.00 -18.26
CA SER A 87 13.74 10.41 -19.51
C SER A 87 12.97 9.25 -20.14
N ARG A 88 11.95 9.58 -20.95
CA ARG A 88 11.16 8.59 -21.70
C ARG A 88 12.04 7.63 -22.51
N SER A 89 13.07 8.14 -23.20
CA SER A 89 13.98 7.31 -24.01
C SER A 89 14.77 6.34 -23.13
N SER A 90 15.27 6.80 -21.97
CA SER A 90 15.99 5.95 -21.02
C SER A 90 15.11 4.81 -20.51
N ILE A 91 13.84 5.08 -20.19
CA ILE A 91 12.87 4.07 -19.78
C ILE A 91 12.71 3.01 -20.88
N TYR A 92 12.53 3.40 -22.15
CA TYR A 92 12.42 2.41 -23.24
C TYR A 92 13.72 1.63 -23.48
N THR A 93 14.88 2.28 -23.36
CA THR A 93 16.18 1.61 -23.46
C THR A 93 16.33 0.54 -22.39
N GLN A 94 16.04 0.85 -21.13
CA GLN A 94 16.12 -0.10 -20.02
C GLN A 94 15.06 -1.19 -20.14
N LYS A 95 13.84 -0.84 -20.58
CA LYS A 95 12.79 -1.81 -20.90
C LYS A 95 13.24 -2.80 -21.96
N ASN A 96 13.90 -2.34 -23.03
CA ASN A 96 14.42 -3.20 -24.10
C ASN A 96 15.59 -4.07 -23.64
N LYS A 97 16.40 -3.59 -22.68
CA LYS A 97 17.43 -4.38 -22.00
C LYS A 97 16.87 -5.40 -20.99
N GLY A 98 15.56 -5.35 -20.69
CA GLY A 98 14.94 -6.19 -19.66
C GLY A 98 15.23 -5.74 -18.23
N GLU A 99 15.82 -4.55 -18.06
CA GLU A 99 16.22 -4.00 -16.77
C GLU A 99 15.12 -3.13 -16.14
N PHE A 100 14.00 -2.92 -16.81
CA PHE A 100 12.88 -2.09 -16.34
C PHE A 100 11.54 -2.83 -16.52
N PRO A 101 10.53 -2.59 -15.65
CA PRO A 101 9.21 -3.21 -15.76
C PRO A 101 8.56 -3.09 -17.14
N ARG A 102 7.89 -4.15 -17.57
CA ARG A 102 7.23 -4.20 -18.88
C ARG A 102 5.89 -3.45 -18.83
N PRO A 103 5.58 -2.61 -19.83
CA PRO A 103 4.28 -1.94 -19.89
C PRO A 103 3.15 -2.92 -20.23
N ILE A 104 1.97 -2.62 -19.70
CA ILE A 104 0.70 -3.23 -20.07
C ILE A 104 0.05 -2.38 -21.18
N HIS A 105 -0.36 -3.05 -22.26
CA HIS A 105 -1.16 -2.44 -23.31
C HIS A 105 -2.63 -2.38 -22.89
N LEU A 106 -3.17 -1.17 -22.74
CA LEU A 106 -4.58 -0.94 -22.43
C LEU A 106 -5.43 -0.85 -23.69
N THR A 107 -4.88 -0.24 -24.75
CA THR A 107 -5.43 -0.21 -26.11
C THR A 107 -4.29 -0.27 -27.12
N SER A 108 -4.59 -0.23 -28.41
CA SER A 108 -3.56 -0.20 -29.47
C SER A 108 -2.57 0.96 -29.36
N HIS A 109 -3.00 2.10 -28.80
CA HIS A 109 -2.18 3.32 -28.68
C HIS A 109 -1.88 3.71 -27.23
N SER A 110 -2.37 2.94 -26.26
CA SER A 110 -2.33 3.30 -24.84
C SER A 110 -1.62 2.23 -24.05
N ILE A 111 -0.52 2.62 -23.39
CA ILE A 111 0.22 1.77 -22.46
C ILE A 111 0.26 2.38 -21.06
N ALA A 112 0.44 1.52 -20.07
CA ALA A 112 0.63 1.89 -18.66
C ALA A 112 1.58 0.89 -17.98
N TRP A 113 2.05 1.23 -16.79
CA TRP A 113 2.86 0.35 -15.94
C TRP A 113 2.13 0.08 -14.64
N VAL A 114 2.38 -1.07 -14.05
CA VAL A 114 1.93 -1.35 -12.69
C VAL A 114 2.78 -0.52 -11.73
N ARG A 115 2.15 0.34 -10.92
CA ARG A 115 2.85 1.21 -9.95
C ARG A 115 3.79 0.41 -9.07
N SER A 116 3.31 -0.69 -8.49
CA SER A 116 4.10 -1.50 -7.57
C SER A 116 5.34 -2.10 -8.22
N GLU A 117 5.30 -2.48 -9.50
CA GLU A 117 6.50 -2.97 -10.20
C GLU A 117 7.55 -1.87 -10.36
N VAL A 118 7.11 -0.64 -10.65
CA VAL A 118 8.01 0.51 -10.76
C VAL A 118 8.59 0.88 -9.39
N GLU A 119 7.79 0.84 -8.32
CA GLU A 119 8.25 1.07 -6.95
C GLU A 119 9.26 0.01 -6.51
N GLN A 120 8.99 -1.27 -6.75
CA GLN A 120 9.92 -2.36 -6.47
C GLN A 120 11.24 -2.16 -7.22
N TRP A 121 11.18 -1.80 -8.50
CA TRP A 121 12.38 -1.49 -9.26
C TRP A 121 13.20 -0.34 -8.67
N ILE A 122 12.55 0.72 -8.17
CA ILE A 122 13.23 1.84 -7.50
C ILE A 122 13.91 1.34 -6.22
N LEU A 123 13.21 0.54 -5.41
CA LEU A 123 13.76 -0.04 -4.19
C LEU A 123 14.97 -0.93 -4.48
N ASP A 124 14.90 -1.75 -5.51
CA ASP A 124 16.03 -2.58 -5.95
C ASP A 124 17.23 -1.72 -6.34
N LYS A 125 17.03 -0.60 -7.04
CA LYS A 125 18.13 0.34 -7.37
C LYS A 125 18.71 1.02 -6.13
N ILE A 126 17.89 1.32 -5.13
CA ILE A 126 18.36 1.90 -3.86
C ILE A 126 19.16 0.87 -3.06
N ASN A 127 18.70 -0.37 -2.99
CA ASN A 127 19.35 -1.45 -2.24
C ASN A 127 20.67 -1.91 -2.89
N ASN A 128 20.80 -1.77 -4.21
CA ASN A 128 22.02 -2.10 -4.96
C ASN A 128 23.01 -0.93 -5.09
N ARG A 129 22.87 0.13 -4.26
CA ARG A 129 23.81 1.26 -4.19
C ARG A 129 24.88 1.02 -3.14
#